data_AF-A0A7J8NK11-F1
#
_entry.id   AF-A0A7J8NK11-F1
#
_cell.length_a   1.000
_cell.length_b   1.000
_cell.length_c   1.000
_cell.angle_alpha   90.00
_cell.angle_beta   90.00
_cell.angle_gamma   90.00
#
_symmetry.space_group_name_H-M   'P 1'
#
loop_
_entity.id
_entity.type
_entity.pdbx_description
1 polymer ?
#
loop_
_entity_poly.entity_id
_entity_poly.type
_entity_poly.pdbx_seq_one_letter_code
_entity_poly.pdbx_strand_id
1 'polypeptide(L)' 'MLKLMGFFVEVEDNGAELDVNTQNEIVFKSLTNEFASFRAIYNLGNKVLTLTQLIKELQS' A
#
# COMPACT_ATOMS: atom_id res chain seq x y z
N MET A 1 0.58 -4.31 9.30
CA MET A 1 0.62 -2.84 9.44
C MET A 1 1.91 -2.32 10.05
N LEU A 2 2.22 -2.57 11.32
CA LEU A 2 3.46 -2.07 11.97
C LEU A 2 4.76 -2.43 11.22
N LYS A 3 4.87 -3.67 10.72
CA LYS A 3 6.02 -4.09 9.88
C LYS A 3 6.14 -3.34 8.55
N LEU A 4 5.03 -2.96 7.93
CA LEU A 4 5.04 -2.20 6.67
C LEU A 4 5.48 -0.76 6.89
N MET A 5 4.97 -0.12 7.95
CA MET A 5 5.41 1.22 8.34
C MET A 5 6.90 1.26 8.65
N GLY A 6 7.44 0.24 9.34
CA GLY A 6 8.88 0.12 9.56
C GLY A 6 9.68 0.03 8.25
N PHE A 7 9.18 -0.69 7.25
CA PHE A 7 9.83 -0.81 5.94
C PHE A 7 9.82 0.52 5.17
N PHE A 8 8.71 1.26 5.22
CA PHE A 8 8.64 2.57 4.56
C PHE A 8 9.59 3.58 5.20
N VAL A 9 9.65 3.63 6.53
CA VAL A 9 10.59 4.48 7.26
C VAL A 9 12.03 4.13 6.92
N GLU A 10 12.39 2.84 6.87
CA GLU A 10 13.73 2.41 6.50
C GLU A 10 14.11 2.81 5.06
N VAL A 11 13.18 2.71 4.11
CA VAL A 11 13.44 3.12 2.72
C VAL A 11 13.60 4.64 2.60
N GLU A 12 12.77 5.41 3.30
CA GLU A 12 12.87 6.87 3.36
C GLU A 12 14.17 7.34 4.05
N ASP A 13 14.56 6.70 5.17
CA ASP A 13 15.81 6.99 5.89
C ASP A 13 17.06 6.73 5.03
N ASN A 14 16.97 5.80 4.08
CA ASN A 14 18.02 5.55 3.08
C ASN A 14 18.01 6.55 1.90
N GLY A 15 17.19 7.61 1.98
CA GLY A 15 17.10 8.67 0.98
C GLY A 15 16.35 8.28 -0.29
N ALA A 16 15.68 7.12 -0.30
CA ALA A 16 14.86 6.69 -1.43
C ALA A 16 13.43 7.22 -1.24
N GLU A 17 12.99 8.07 -2.17
CA GLU A 17 11.59 8.51 -2.22
C GLU A 17 10.76 7.47 -2.98
N LEU A 18 9.76 6.91 -2.31
CA LEU A 18 8.81 5.98 -2.93
C LEU A 18 7.60 6.75 -3.42
N ASP A 19 7.33 6.67 -4.72
CA ASP A 19 6.08 7.20 -5.26
C ASP A 19 4.88 6.41 -4.71
N VAL A 20 3.71 7.05 -4.74
CA VAL A 20 2.46 6.51 -4.17
C VAL A 20 2.09 5.15 -4.76
N ASN A 21 2.35 4.91 -6.05
CA ASN A 21 2.03 3.61 -6.66
C ASN A 21 2.95 2.52 -6.13
N THR A 22 4.24 2.82 -5.96
CA THR A 22 5.20 1.89 -5.37
C THR A 22 4.85 1.55 -3.92
N GLN A 23 4.45 2.56 -3.12
CA GLN A 23 3.99 2.32 -1.75
C GLN A 23 2.76 1.40 -1.71
N ASN A 24 1.77 1.66 -2.56
CA ASN A 24 0.56 0.84 -2.63
C ASN A 24 0.83 -0.58 -3.12
N GLU A 25 1.72 -0.77 -4.10
CA GLU A 25 2.19 -2.07 -4.57
C GLU A 25 2.81 -2.92 -3.44
N ILE A 26 3.66 -2.29 -2.60
CA ILE A 26 4.28 -2.96 -1.44
C ILE A 26 3.20 -3.43 -0.46
N VAL A 27 2.21 -2.58 -0.17
CA VAL A 27 1.06 -2.97 0.66
C VAL A 27 0.34 -4.17 0.02
N PHE A 28 -0.04 -4.11 -1.25
CA PHE A 28 -0.76 -5.19 -1.91
C PHE A 28 0.00 -6.52 -1.94
N LYS A 29 1.33 -6.50 -2.14
CA LYS A 29 2.17 -7.70 -2.10
C LYS A 29 2.25 -8.33 -0.71
N SER A 30 2.04 -7.54 0.34
CA SER A 30 2.05 -8.01 1.73
C SER A 30 0.70 -8.52 2.22
N LEU A 31 -0.39 -8.25 1.48
CA LEU A 31 -1.72 -8.73 1.83
C LEU A 31 -1.87 -10.21 1.50
N THR A 32 -2.64 -10.90 2.34
CA THR A 32 -3.11 -12.27 2.15
C THR A 32 -4.12 -12.33 0.99
N ASN A 33 -4.37 -13.53 0.46
CA ASN A 33 -5.29 -13.76 -0.67
C ASN A 33 -6.75 -13.33 -0.38
N GLU A 34 -7.14 -13.14 0.88
CA GLU A 34 -8.46 -12.64 1.25
C GLU A 34 -8.74 -11.22 0.73
N PHE A 35 -7.69 -10.44 0.42
CA PHE A 35 -7.80 -9.10 -0.17
C PHE A 35 -7.71 -9.08 -1.71
N ALA A 36 -7.70 -10.24 -2.38
CA ALA A 36 -7.55 -10.31 -3.84
C ALA A 36 -8.63 -9.50 -4.60
N SER A 37 -9.88 -9.57 -4.15
CA SER A 37 -11.00 -8.81 -4.74
C SER A 37 -10.82 -7.31 -4.57
N PHE A 38 -10.33 -6.86 -3.41
CA PHE A 38 -10.05 -5.45 -3.15
C PHE A 38 -8.94 -4.92 -4.09
N ARG A 39 -7.85 -5.69 -4.26
CA ARG A 39 -6.78 -5.36 -5.21
C ARG A 39 -7.29 -5.27 -6.65
N ALA A 40 -8.16 -6.19 -7.07
CA ALA A 40 -8.75 -6.18 -8.42
C ALA A 40 -9.60 -4.92 -8.64
N ILE A 41 -10.44 -4.53 -7.68
CA ILE A 41 -11.27 -3.33 -7.76
C ILE A 41 -10.42 -2.06 -7.77
N TYR A 42 -9.38 -1.99 -6.93
CA TYR A 42 -8.44 -0.87 -6.91
C TYR A 42 -7.80 -0.66 -8.29
N ASN A 43 -7.28 -1.73 -8.89
CA ASN A 43 -6.64 -1.70 -10.21
C ASN A 43 -7.64 -1.32 -11.32
N LEU A 44 -8.89 -1.76 -11.24
CA LEU A 44 -9.92 -1.46 -12.24
C LEU A 44 -10.36 0.01 -12.19
N GLY A 45 -10.42 0.57 -10.98
CA GLY A 45 -10.95 1.91 -10.74
C GLY A 45 -9.99 3.05 -11.07
N ASN A 46 -8.71 2.76 -11.38
CA ASN A 46 -7.64 3.76 -11.51
C ASN A 46 -7.64 4.78 -10.36
N LYS A 47 -8.01 4.32 -9.14
CA LYS A 47 -8.03 5.19 -7.97
C LYS A 47 -6.59 5.43 -7.55
N VAL A 48 -6.13 6.68 -7.65
CA VAL A 48 -4.90 7.11 -6.98
C VAL A 48 -5.26 7.35 -5.51
N LEU A 49 -5.08 6.33 -4.68
CA LEU A 49 -5.20 6.48 -3.23
C LEU A 49 -3.85 6.83 -2.64
N THR A 50 -3.81 7.78 -1.72
CA THR A 50 -2.64 7.92 -0.85
C THR A 50 -2.53 6.70 0.05
N LEU A 51 -1.32 6.41 0.56
CA LEU A 51 -1.08 5.28 1.46
C LEU A 51 -2.04 5.31 2.67
N THR A 52 -2.30 6.49 3.24
CA THR A 52 -3.24 6.67 4.36
C THR A 52 -4.68 6.31 3.98
N GLN A 53 -5.14 6.69 2.78
CA GLN A 53 -6.47 6.33 2.30
C GLN A 53 -6.59 4.82 2.07
N LEU A 54 -5.57 4.21 1.47
CA LEU A 54 -5.50 2.77 1.25
C LEU A 54 -5.58 2.00 2.58
N ILE A 55 -4.79 2.40 3.58
CA ILE A 55 -4.82 1.79 4.92
C ILE A 55 -6.21 1.89 5.55
N LYS A 56 -6.86 3.04 5.43
CA LYS A 56 -8.20 3.26 5.99
C LYS A 56 -9.25 2.36 5.34
N GLU A 57 -9.19 2.17 4.02
CA GLU A 57 -10.09 1.25 3.31
C GLU A 57 -9.84 -0.21 3.71
N LEU A 58 -8.59 -0.62 3.94
CA LEU A 58 -8.23 -1.98 4.37
C LEU A 58 -8.61 -2.31 5.83
N GLN A 59 -8.85 -1.29 6.65
CA GLN A 59 -9.26 -1.43 8.06
C GLN A 59 -10.78 -1.39 8.26
N SER A 60 -11.53 -1.05 7.22
CA SER A 60 -13.00 -0.96 7.24
C SER A 60 -13.65 -2.30 6.95
#